data_AF-A0A6A5WJT8-F1
#
_entry.id   AF-A0A6A5WJT8-F1
#
_cell.length_a   1.000
_cell.length_b   1.000
_cell.length_c   1.000
_cell.angle_alpha   90.00
_cell.angle_beta   90.00
_cell.angle_gamma   90.00
#
_symmetry.space_group_name_H-M   'P 1'
#
loop_
_entity.id
_entity.type
_entity.pdbx_description
1 polymer ?
#
loop_
_entity_poly.entity_id
_entity_poly.type
_entity_poly.pdbx_seq_one_letter_code
_entity_poly.pdbx_strand_id
1 'polypeptide(L)'
;MEVPVVGRRAHASLLYLPTRPTPDTPDPLGILKVNGIYGPGTWAGWLLTIFASWLAIFTATRERNRKGVRHDLIMHLVFTNWAAIDVFRQLGFRQAASDDEARKELGGAIAAALMITFWGLLTALWQLGFCVFFDKDNGTDSSSRTVWDLVLQYKRCIVLLVGTVLPSIALFVFECYLPGLTDKGGGIADSVPAFHLDGTDPGIHWGALVGAGTIGMWSVTFSFLCLAFVALCYFSERHNAAGLLGRQVPLFDGDMDFPAMLIIPVFLSFCLSAFISFFISGGFYAFIVLGLHHESMWRTILDTRTRNGDSRKNCFAMPCTPQKISDWDQAFGLMVGLVMLAVEVVPGFVGWVLRKTGEEKVPSRAYTVLNERGDDRGTSV
;
A
#
# COMPACT_ATOMS: atom_id res chain seq x y z
N MET A 1 58.93 -14.15 23.48
CA MET A 1 57.84 -14.83 22.75
C MET A 1 56.60 -13.97 22.91
N GLU A 2 56.36 -13.11 21.94
CA GLU A 2 55.15 -12.28 21.88
C GLU A 2 54.01 -13.17 21.40
N VAL A 3 52.99 -13.33 22.24
CA VAL A 3 51.76 -14.01 21.85
C VAL A 3 51.06 -13.07 20.86
N PRO A 4 50.80 -13.49 19.60
CA PRO A 4 50.05 -12.66 18.68
C PRO A 4 48.69 -12.38 19.31
N VAL A 5 48.42 -11.09 19.57
CA VAL A 5 47.08 -10.61 19.92
C VAL A 5 46.21 -10.97 18.73
N VAL A 6 45.51 -12.09 18.84
CA VAL A 6 44.45 -12.49 17.92
C VAL A 6 43.56 -11.27 17.80
N GLY A 7 43.64 -10.62 16.64
CA GLY A 7 42.88 -9.41 16.35
C GLY A 7 41.44 -9.71 16.71
N ARG A 8 40.96 -9.09 17.79
CA ARG A 8 39.52 -8.99 18.02
C ARG A 8 39.03 -8.37 16.74
N ARG A 9 38.39 -9.17 15.87
CA ARG A 9 37.46 -8.65 14.88
C ARG A 9 36.65 -7.66 15.69
N ALA A 10 36.76 -6.38 15.37
CA ALA A 10 35.84 -5.39 15.86
C ALA A 10 34.49 -5.95 15.45
N HIS A 11 33.82 -6.61 16.40
CA HIS A 11 32.44 -7.01 16.24
C HIS A 11 31.79 -5.66 15.99
N ALA A 12 31.41 -5.43 14.72
CA ALA A 12 30.71 -4.24 14.29
C ALA A 12 29.68 -3.97 15.38
N SER A 13 29.88 -2.88 16.12
CA SER A 13 29.18 -2.61 17.36
C SER A 13 27.70 -2.78 17.04
N LEU A 14 27.09 -3.85 17.56
CA LEU A 14 25.68 -4.12 17.40
C LEU A 14 24.98 -2.82 17.78
N LEU A 15 24.29 -2.22 16.83
CA LEU A 15 23.62 -0.95 16.96
C LEU A 15 22.57 -1.09 18.06
N TYR A 16 22.96 -0.84 19.31
CA TYR A 16 22.05 -0.96 20.44
C TYR A 16 21.11 0.22 20.34
N LEU A 17 19.86 -0.02 19.96
CA LEU A 17 18.80 0.97 19.93
C LEU A 17 18.33 1.23 21.38
N PRO A 18 18.70 2.35 22.04
CA PRO A 18 18.11 2.71 23.31
C PRO A 18 16.65 3.11 23.06
N THR A 19 15.72 2.20 23.32
CA THR A 19 14.28 2.40 23.07
C THR A 19 13.59 3.25 24.13
N ARG A 20 14.33 3.64 25.16
CA ARG A 20 13.98 4.71 26.10
C ARG A 20 15.18 5.64 26.21
N PRO A 21 15.38 6.54 25.24
CA PRO A 21 16.35 7.58 25.41
C PRO A 21 15.85 8.44 26.58
N THR A 22 16.57 8.46 27.69
CA THR A 22 16.41 9.55 28.65
C THR A 22 17.05 10.80 28.03
N PRO A 23 16.72 12.02 28.48
CA PRO A 23 17.42 13.24 28.05
C PRO A 23 18.95 13.13 28.15
N ASP A 24 19.44 12.24 29.00
CA ASP A 24 20.87 12.00 29.25
C ASP A 24 21.47 10.88 28.38
N THR A 25 20.67 10.15 27.60
CA THR A 25 21.17 9.08 26.73
C THR A 25 21.38 9.62 25.31
N PRO A 26 22.56 9.41 24.68
CA PRO A 26 22.76 9.75 23.29
C PRO A 26 21.69 9.07 22.40
N ASP A 27 21.12 9.83 21.47
CA ASP A 27 20.16 9.34 20.48
C ASP A 27 20.79 9.35 19.08
N PRO A 28 21.72 8.43 18.79
CA PRO A 28 22.50 8.43 17.55
C PRO A 28 21.65 8.19 16.30
N LEU A 29 20.41 7.74 16.47
CA LEU A 29 19.47 7.45 15.38
C LEU A 29 18.34 8.48 15.31
N GLY A 30 18.26 9.44 16.22
CA GLY A 30 17.21 10.44 16.22
C GLY A 30 15.80 9.88 16.44
N ILE A 31 15.67 8.78 17.20
CA ILE A 31 14.36 8.19 17.50
C ILE A 31 13.51 9.15 18.35
N LEU A 32 14.13 9.94 19.23
CA LEU A 32 13.42 10.99 19.98
C LEU A 32 12.82 12.06 19.08
N LYS A 33 13.38 12.27 17.88
CA LYS A 33 12.91 13.26 16.92
C LYS A 33 11.82 12.73 15.99
N VAL A 34 11.44 11.46 16.12
CA VAL A 34 10.34 10.88 15.36
C VAL A 34 9.04 11.57 15.74
N ASN A 35 8.34 12.08 14.72
CA ASN A 35 7.06 12.74 14.88
C ASN A 35 6.06 11.78 15.54
N GLY A 36 5.33 12.27 16.54
CA GLY A 36 4.28 11.52 17.23
C GLY A 36 3.24 10.93 16.27
N ILE A 37 3.03 11.51 15.09
CA ILE A 37 2.12 10.93 14.09
C ILE A 37 2.48 9.49 13.67
N TYR A 38 3.72 9.05 13.87
CA TYR A 38 4.17 7.67 13.61
C TYR A 38 4.18 6.78 14.86
N GLY A 39 3.64 7.30 15.96
CA GLY A 39 3.53 6.58 17.22
C GLY A 39 2.62 5.34 17.13
N PRO A 40 2.63 4.49 18.17
CA PRO A 40 1.99 3.17 18.12
C PRO A 40 0.47 3.25 17.95
N GLY A 41 -0.18 4.27 18.53
CA GLY A 41 -1.64 4.42 18.43
C GLY A 41 -2.07 4.85 17.04
N THR A 42 -1.37 5.83 16.45
CA THR A 42 -1.65 6.28 15.08
C THR A 42 -1.30 5.21 14.05
N TRP A 43 -0.19 4.50 14.22
CA TRP A 43 0.17 3.35 13.39
C TRP A 43 -0.91 2.25 13.42
N ALA A 44 -1.38 1.89 14.62
CA ALA A 44 -2.46 0.91 14.76
C ALA A 44 -3.75 1.40 14.11
N GLY A 45 -4.11 2.68 14.31
CA GLY A 45 -5.25 3.30 13.63
C GLY A 45 -5.17 3.21 12.11
N TRP A 46 -4.00 3.54 11.54
CA TRP A 46 -3.74 3.39 10.10
C TRP A 46 -3.84 1.93 9.64
N LEU A 47 -3.27 0.97 10.38
CA LEU A 47 -3.43 -0.46 10.06
C LEU A 47 -4.90 -0.90 10.06
N LEU A 48 -5.72 -0.40 10.98
CA LEU A 48 -7.16 -0.68 10.98
C LEU A 48 -7.85 -0.15 9.72
N THR A 49 -7.41 1.00 9.18
CA THR A 49 -7.94 1.51 7.90
C THR A 49 -7.54 0.64 6.72
N ILE A 50 -6.32 0.10 6.71
CA ILE A 50 -5.89 -0.90 5.73
C ILE A 50 -6.79 -2.14 5.82
N PHE A 51 -6.99 -2.67 7.03
CA PHE A 51 -7.81 -3.85 7.23
C PHE A 51 -9.28 -3.62 6.83
N ALA A 52 -9.86 -2.47 7.20
CA ALA A 52 -11.20 -2.06 6.80
C ALA A 52 -11.33 -2.02 5.28
N SER A 53 -10.33 -1.45 4.59
CA SER A 53 -10.34 -1.37 3.13
C SER A 53 -10.27 -2.74 2.45
N TRP A 54 -9.52 -3.71 2.99
CA TRP A 54 -9.49 -5.10 2.50
C TRP A 54 -10.81 -5.82 2.77
N LEU A 55 -11.35 -5.70 3.98
CA LEU A 55 -12.66 -6.27 4.30
C LEU A 55 -13.75 -5.70 3.40
N ALA A 56 -13.68 -4.42 3.05
CA ALA A 56 -14.59 -3.80 2.11
C ALA A 56 -14.45 -4.36 0.68
N ILE A 57 -13.28 -4.89 0.28
CA ILE A 57 -13.13 -5.64 -0.99
C ILE A 57 -13.84 -7.00 -0.87
N PHE A 58 -13.53 -7.77 0.18
CA PHE A 58 -14.05 -9.14 0.32
C PHE A 58 -15.55 -9.20 0.62
N THR A 59 -16.10 -8.19 1.29
CA THR A 59 -17.52 -8.13 1.67
C THR A 59 -18.37 -7.29 0.72
N ALA A 60 -17.76 -6.63 -0.27
CA ALA A 60 -18.48 -5.83 -1.24
C ALA A 60 -19.39 -6.72 -2.10
N THR A 61 -20.67 -6.74 -1.74
CA THR A 61 -21.71 -7.18 -2.66
C THR A 61 -21.87 -6.15 -3.78
N ARG A 62 -22.14 -6.63 -5.00
CA ARG A 62 -22.31 -5.79 -6.21
C ARG A 62 -23.23 -4.59 -6.00
N GLU A 63 -24.27 -4.77 -5.19
CA GLU A 63 -25.26 -3.75 -4.86
C GLU A 63 -24.71 -2.64 -3.97
N ARG A 64 -23.76 -2.97 -3.08
CA ARG A 64 -23.08 -1.99 -2.21
C ARG A 64 -22.11 -1.12 -3.02
N ASN A 65 -21.46 -1.67 -4.04
CA ASN A 65 -20.57 -0.92 -4.93
C ASN A 65 -21.31 0.13 -5.77
N ARG A 66 -22.62 -0.01 -5.99
CA ARG A 66 -23.44 0.96 -6.73
C ARG A 66 -23.84 2.19 -5.92
N LYS A 67 -23.92 2.11 -4.58
CA LYS A 67 -24.62 3.12 -3.76
C LYS A 67 -23.77 4.30 -3.25
N GLY A 68 -22.49 4.42 -3.60
CA GLY A 68 -21.74 5.64 -3.25
C GLY A 68 -20.21 5.52 -3.27
N VAL A 69 -19.55 6.65 -2.99
CA VAL A 69 -18.10 6.73 -2.76
C VAL A 69 -17.79 5.99 -1.46
N ARG A 70 -16.91 4.99 -1.52
CA ARG A 70 -16.46 4.28 -0.32
C ARG A 70 -15.33 5.08 0.33
N HIS A 71 -15.45 5.37 1.63
CA HIS A 71 -14.46 6.16 2.38
C HIS A 71 -13.40 5.27 3.03
N ASP A 72 -13.55 3.94 2.92
CA ASP A 72 -12.66 2.91 3.42
C ASP A 72 -11.20 3.09 2.97
N LEU A 73 -10.99 3.63 1.77
CA LEU A 73 -9.66 3.90 1.23
C LEU A 73 -9.06 5.24 1.64
N ILE A 74 -9.89 6.22 1.98
CA ILE A 74 -9.44 7.63 2.07
C ILE A 74 -8.42 7.78 3.19
N MET A 75 -8.71 7.28 4.39
CA MET A 75 -7.80 7.45 5.52
C MET A 75 -6.49 6.68 5.35
N HIS A 76 -6.56 5.47 4.80
CA HIS A 76 -5.38 4.69 4.45
C HIS A 76 -4.47 5.47 3.50
N LEU A 77 -5.02 5.95 2.38
CA LEU A 77 -4.24 6.65 1.36
C LEU A 77 -3.76 8.02 1.85
N VAL A 78 -4.59 8.79 2.55
CA VAL A 78 -4.22 10.11 3.10
C VAL A 78 -3.02 9.97 4.03
N PHE A 79 -3.04 8.99 4.94
CA PHE A 79 -1.93 8.78 5.87
C PHE A 79 -0.65 8.32 5.15
N THR A 80 -0.77 7.41 4.18
CA THR A 80 0.38 6.98 3.36
C THR A 80 0.95 8.11 2.50
N ASN A 81 0.10 8.97 1.94
CA ASN A 81 0.53 10.16 1.20
C ASN A 81 1.20 11.19 2.12
N TRP A 82 0.67 11.37 3.34
CA TRP A 82 1.30 12.23 4.34
C TRP A 82 2.70 11.73 4.71
N ALA A 83 2.87 10.43 4.91
CA ALA A 83 4.18 9.83 5.14
C ALA A 83 5.13 10.04 3.96
N ALA A 84 4.64 9.94 2.73
CA ALA A 84 5.43 10.22 1.52
C ALA A 84 5.93 11.68 1.47
N ILE A 85 5.07 12.65 1.84
CA ILE A 85 5.45 14.06 1.97
C ILE A 85 6.56 14.21 3.01
N ASP A 86 6.43 13.53 4.15
CA ASP A 86 7.45 13.61 5.19
C ASP A 86 8.78 12.99 4.73
N VAL A 87 8.78 11.90 3.96
CA VAL A 87 10.01 11.37 3.34
C VAL A 87 10.73 12.45 2.53
N PHE A 88 10.04 13.18 1.65
CA PHE A 88 10.65 14.28 0.90
C PHE A 88 11.22 15.36 1.81
N ARG A 89 10.45 15.77 2.81
CA ARG A 89 10.83 16.83 3.74
C ARG A 89 12.09 16.44 4.53
N GLN A 90 12.13 15.22 5.06
CA GLN A 90 13.26 14.74 5.86
C GLN A 90 14.51 14.53 5.00
N LEU A 91 14.38 14.05 3.77
CA LEU A 91 15.50 13.95 2.83
C LEU A 91 16.07 15.34 2.49
N GLY A 92 15.20 16.33 2.28
CA GLY A 92 15.63 17.73 2.07
C GLY A 92 16.38 18.30 3.26
N PHE A 93 15.87 18.10 4.49
CA PHE A 93 16.58 18.52 5.71
C PHE A 93 17.93 17.83 5.87
N ARG A 94 18.02 16.54 5.53
CA ARG A 94 19.28 15.80 5.61
C ARG A 94 20.31 16.31 4.61
N GLN A 95 19.88 16.70 3.42
CA GLN A 95 20.77 17.31 2.42
C GLN A 95 21.27 18.69 2.87
N ALA A 96 20.42 19.47 3.54
CA ALA A 96 20.77 20.79 4.07
C ALA A 96 21.65 20.74 5.32
N ALA A 97 21.69 19.61 6.04
CA ALA A 97 22.50 19.46 7.25
C ALA A 97 24.00 19.51 6.92
N SER A 98 24.71 20.43 7.58
CA SER A 98 26.14 20.67 7.39
C SER A 98 27.03 19.66 8.12
N ASP A 99 26.55 19.12 9.25
CA ASP A 99 27.28 18.18 10.11
C ASP A 99 26.70 16.75 10.01
N ASP A 100 27.56 15.75 10.18
CA ASP A 100 27.22 14.34 10.13
C ASP A 100 26.38 13.90 11.33
N GLU A 101 26.53 14.55 12.50
CA GLU A 101 25.65 14.28 13.66
C GLU A 101 24.20 14.66 13.36
N ALA A 102 23.97 15.88 12.85
CA ALA A 102 22.64 16.35 12.45
C ALA A 102 22.01 15.44 11.37
N ARG A 103 22.81 14.86 10.48
CA ARG A 103 22.32 13.89 9.48
C ARG A 103 21.86 12.57 10.12
N LYS A 104 22.60 12.07 11.11
CA LYS A 104 22.28 10.83 11.83
C LYS A 104 21.00 10.98 12.66
N GLU A 105 20.80 12.14 13.29
CA GLU A 105 19.58 12.48 14.04
C GLU A 105 18.30 12.53 13.19
N LEU A 106 18.39 12.55 11.86
CA LEU A 106 17.22 12.47 10.97
C LEU A 106 16.87 11.02 10.61
N GLY A 107 17.74 10.06 10.96
CA GLY A 107 17.61 8.65 10.60
C GLY A 107 16.29 8.02 11.01
N GLY A 108 15.90 8.20 12.27
CA GLY A 108 14.67 7.68 12.83
C GLY A 108 13.43 8.29 12.19
N ALA A 109 13.43 9.60 11.96
CA ALA A 109 12.31 10.30 11.32
C ALA A 109 12.13 9.84 9.86
N ILE A 110 13.23 9.72 9.10
CA ILE A 110 13.21 9.14 7.74
C ILE A 110 12.69 7.71 7.80
N ALA A 111 13.20 6.88 8.72
CA ALA A 111 12.82 5.49 8.84
C ALA A 111 11.32 5.31 9.12
N ALA A 112 10.77 6.08 10.05
CA ALA A 112 9.36 6.04 10.40
C ALA A 112 8.46 6.39 9.20
N ALA A 113 8.75 7.50 8.52
CA ALA A 113 8.01 7.93 7.34
C ALA A 113 8.16 6.92 6.18
N LEU A 114 9.37 6.40 5.96
CA LEU A 114 9.68 5.41 4.92
C LEU A 114 8.88 4.13 5.11
N MET A 115 8.80 3.60 6.34
CA MET A 115 8.06 2.37 6.63
C MET A 115 6.56 2.51 6.34
N ILE A 116 5.92 3.60 6.77
CA ILE A 116 4.50 3.84 6.48
C ILE A 116 4.26 4.00 4.98
N THR A 117 5.15 4.73 4.30
CA THR A 117 5.09 4.93 2.85
C THR A 117 5.19 3.60 2.11
N PHE A 118 6.16 2.76 2.48
CA PHE A 118 6.41 1.45 1.89
C PHE A 118 5.24 0.48 2.08
N TRP A 119 4.86 0.20 3.33
CA TRP A 119 3.79 -0.76 3.63
C TRP A 119 2.44 -0.28 3.10
N GLY A 120 2.21 1.02 3.11
CA GLY A 120 1.01 1.62 2.53
C GLY A 120 0.95 1.46 1.03
N LEU A 121 2.06 1.75 0.33
CA LEU A 121 2.15 1.56 -1.11
C LEU A 121 1.97 0.09 -1.50
N LEU A 122 2.65 -0.82 -0.81
CA LEU A 122 2.55 -2.26 -1.07
C LEU A 122 1.10 -2.76 -0.93
N THR A 123 0.42 -2.33 0.13
CA THR A 123 -1.00 -2.64 0.35
C THR A 123 -1.88 -2.12 -0.77
N ALA A 124 -1.70 -0.85 -1.17
CA ALA A 124 -2.48 -0.23 -2.24
C ALA A 124 -2.26 -0.92 -3.60
N LEU A 125 -1.01 -1.31 -3.91
CA LEU A 125 -0.67 -2.08 -5.11
C LEU A 125 -1.31 -3.46 -5.11
N TRP A 126 -1.30 -4.17 -3.98
CA TRP A 126 -1.99 -5.46 -3.87
C TRP A 126 -3.50 -5.32 -4.03
N GLN A 127 -4.11 -4.30 -3.46
CA GLN A 127 -5.54 -4.04 -3.68
C GLN A 127 -5.84 -3.71 -5.14
N LEU A 128 -4.98 -2.94 -5.80
CA LEU A 128 -5.11 -2.61 -7.22
C LEU A 128 -5.00 -3.87 -8.08
N GLY A 129 -4.01 -4.72 -7.83
CA GLY A 129 -3.88 -6.04 -8.47
C GLY A 129 -5.11 -6.91 -8.22
N PHE A 130 -5.60 -6.96 -6.98
CA PHE A 130 -6.81 -7.72 -6.65
C PHE A 130 -8.03 -7.24 -7.46
N CYS A 131 -8.25 -5.93 -7.52
CA CYS A 131 -9.36 -5.34 -8.27
C CYS A 131 -9.25 -5.61 -9.78
N VAL A 132 -8.04 -5.66 -10.34
CA VAL A 132 -7.83 -5.91 -11.78
C VAL A 132 -7.99 -7.39 -12.14
N PHE A 133 -7.46 -8.30 -11.32
CA PHE A 133 -7.37 -9.72 -11.68
C PHE A 133 -8.53 -10.58 -11.15
N PHE A 134 -9.09 -10.26 -9.99
CA PHE A 134 -10.04 -11.15 -9.31
C PHE A 134 -11.49 -10.66 -9.34
N ASP A 135 -11.76 -9.40 -9.70
CA ASP A 135 -13.13 -8.85 -9.77
C ASP A 135 -13.88 -9.25 -11.05
N LYS A 136 -13.43 -10.30 -11.75
CA LYS A 136 -13.92 -10.63 -13.11
C LYS A 136 -15.18 -11.48 -13.15
N ASP A 137 -15.61 -12.07 -12.02
CA ASP A 137 -16.41 -13.31 -12.06
C ASP A 137 -17.91 -13.22 -11.78
N ASN A 138 -18.50 -12.04 -11.58
CA ASN A 138 -19.94 -11.99 -11.26
C ASN A 138 -20.84 -11.85 -12.50
N GLY A 139 -20.80 -12.85 -13.38
CA GLY A 139 -21.97 -13.47 -14.04
C GLY A 139 -22.91 -12.62 -14.90
N THR A 140 -22.64 -11.34 -15.15
CA THR A 140 -23.47 -10.59 -16.10
C THR A 140 -22.99 -10.77 -17.52
N ASP A 141 -23.90 -11.27 -18.35
CA ASP A 141 -23.81 -11.34 -19.80
C ASP A 141 -23.01 -10.16 -20.36
N SER A 142 -21.92 -10.51 -21.04
CA SER A 142 -20.95 -9.57 -21.62
C SER A 142 -21.58 -8.56 -22.60
N SER A 143 -22.81 -8.81 -23.05
CA SER A 143 -23.48 -8.03 -24.10
C SER A 143 -24.10 -6.71 -23.62
N SER A 144 -24.23 -6.45 -22.31
CA SER A 144 -24.95 -5.26 -21.80
C SER A 144 -24.14 -4.33 -20.90
N ARG A 145 -22.82 -4.54 -20.76
CA ARG A 145 -22.01 -3.66 -19.91
C ARG A 145 -21.94 -2.26 -20.51
N THR A 146 -22.55 -1.30 -19.84
CA THR A 146 -22.37 0.11 -20.17
C THR A 146 -20.98 0.55 -19.74
N VAL A 147 -20.40 1.53 -20.43
CA VAL A 147 -19.12 2.15 -20.03
C VAL A 147 -19.19 2.71 -18.62
N TRP A 148 -20.35 3.17 -18.19
CA TRP A 148 -20.57 3.62 -16.82
C TRP A 148 -20.40 2.51 -15.78
N ASP A 149 -20.82 1.28 -16.09
CA ASP A 149 -20.55 0.13 -15.21
C ASP A 149 -19.04 -0.16 -15.16
N LEU A 150 -18.31 0.04 -16.26
CA LEU A 150 -16.86 -0.05 -16.33
C LEU A 150 -16.20 1.03 -15.44
N VAL A 151 -16.59 2.30 -15.61
CA VAL A 151 -16.07 3.42 -14.82
C VAL A 151 -16.40 3.25 -13.33
N LEU A 152 -17.63 2.81 -12.99
CA LEU A 152 -18.05 2.50 -11.62
C LEU A 152 -17.23 1.37 -11.02
N GLN A 153 -16.94 0.32 -11.80
CA GLN A 153 -16.06 -0.77 -11.41
C GLN A 153 -14.63 -0.28 -11.15
N TYR A 154 -14.14 0.66 -11.98
CA TYR A 154 -12.80 1.22 -11.84
C TYR A 154 -12.67 2.40 -10.87
N LYS A 155 -13.75 2.92 -10.25
CA LYS A 155 -13.65 4.03 -9.28
C LYS A 155 -12.62 3.74 -8.18
N ARG A 156 -12.66 2.52 -7.63
CA ARG A 156 -11.71 2.07 -6.62
C ARG A 156 -10.28 2.03 -7.17
N CYS A 157 -10.10 1.47 -8.37
CA CYS A 157 -8.81 1.43 -9.05
C CYS A 157 -8.24 2.84 -9.30
N ILE A 158 -9.08 3.80 -9.70
CA ILE A 158 -8.66 5.20 -9.92
C ILE A 158 -8.21 5.83 -8.61
N VAL A 159 -8.98 5.67 -7.53
CA VAL A 159 -8.61 6.21 -6.21
C VAL A 159 -7.30 5.60 -5.72
N LEU A 160 -7.12 4.28 -5.87
CA LEU A 160 -5.87 3.59 -5.55
C LEU A 160 -4.71 4.12 -6.41
N LEU A 161 -4.90 4.18 -7.74
CA LEU A 161 -3.89 4.62 -8.70
C LEU A 161 -3.43 6.06 -8.43
N VAL A 162 -4.37 6.97 -8.17
CA VAL A 162 -4.05 8.36 -7.79
C VAL A 162 -3.35 8.40 -6.44
N GLY A 163 -3.85 7.64 -5.46
CA GLY A 163 -3.27 7.58 -4.12
C GLY A 163 -1.89 6.94 -4.04
N THR A 164 -1.49 6.13 -5.03
CA THR A 164 -0.17 5.49 -5.07
C THR A 164 0.91 6.37 -5.70
N VAL A 165 0.56 7.42 -6.47
CA VAL A 165 1.54 8.26 -7.18
C VAL A 165 2.58 8.85 -6.24
N LEU A 166 2.15 9.58 -5.20
CA LEU A 166 3.07 10.30 -4.33
C LEU A 166 3.97 9.36 -3.49
N PRO A 167 3.45 8.28 -2.86
CA PRO A 167 4.29 7.27 -2.21
C PRO A 167 5.30 6.62 -3.15
N SER A 168 4.91 6.37 -4.41
CA SER A 168 5.81 5.77 -5.41
C SER A 168 6.98 6.70 -5.74
N ILE A 169 6.69 7.99 -5.97
CA ILE A 169 7.73 9.00 -6.22
C ILE A 169 8.62 9.16 -5.00
N ALA A 170 8.06 9.17 -3.78
CA ALA A 170 8.86 9.31 -2.55
C ALA A 170 9.86 8.18 -2.36
N LEU A 171 9.44 6.94 -2.58
CA LEU A 171 10.33 5.77 -2.51
C LEU A 171 11.36 5.76 -3.65
N PHE A 172 10.97 6.15 -4.87
CA PHE A 172 11.91 6.29 -5.98
C PHE A 172 12.98 7.36 -5.70
N VAL A 173 12.58 8.52 -5.19
CA VAL A 173 13.52 9.57 -4.80
C VAL A 173 14.42 9.07 -3.67
N PHE A 174 13.88 8.38 -2.66
CA PHE A 174 14.70 7.75 -1.61
C PHE A 174 15.77 6.81 -2.21
N GLU A 175 15.42 5.99 -3.20
CA GLU A 175 16.36 5.13 -3.92
C GLU A 175 17.47 5.93 -4.62
N CYS A 176 17.13 7.03 -5.30
CA CYS A 176 18.12 7.89 -5.96
C CYS A 176 19.09 8.55 -4.97
N TYR A 177 18.67 8.79 -3.73
CA TYR A 177 19.53 9.34 -2.68
C TYR A 177 20.39 8.26 -2.01
N LEU A 178 20.01 6.98 -2.14
CA LEU A 178 20.65 5.87 -1.44
C LEU A 178 22.16 5.74 -1.74
N PRO A 179 22.67 5.89 -2.98
CA PRO A 179 24.11 5.85 -3.24
C PRO A 179 24.91 7.01 -2.62
N GLY A 180 24.38 8.23 -2.70
CA GLY A 180 25.05 9.41 -2.11
C GLY A 180 25.15 9.36 -0.59
N LEU A 181 24.38 8.46 0.01
CA LEU A 181 24.38 8.23 1.44
C LEU A 181 25.49 7.19 1.82
N THR A 182 26.01 6.33 0.93
CA THR A 182 26.96 5.22 1.25
C THR A 182 28.44 5.60 1.24
N ASP A 183 28.81 6.66 0.52
CA ASP A 183 30.21 6.95 0.16
C ASP A 183 31.12 7.44 1.30
N LYS A 184 30.63 7.59 2.54
CA LYS A 184 31.38 8.24 3.65
C LYS A 184 31.79 7.32 4.81
N GLY A 185 32.03 6.04 4.55
CA GLY A 185 32.72 5.15 5.51
C GLY A 185 31.92 4.70 6.74
N GLY A 186 30.68 5.16 6.90
CA GLY A 186 29.65 4.55 7.75
C GLY A 186 28.46 4.21 6.88
N GLY A 187 28.04 2.93 6.87
CA GLY A 187 26.94 2.50 6.05
C GLY A 187 25.64 3.20 6.48
N ILE A 188 24.83 3.66 5.53
CA ILE A 188 23.52 4.28 5.81
C ILE A 188 22.58 3.30 6.47
N ALA A 189 22.75 2.02 6.14
CA ALA A 189 22.12 0.90 6.81
C ALA A 189 22.31 0.98 8.34
N ASP A 190 23.31 1.72 8.82
CA ASP A 190 23.51 1.94 10.25
C ASP A 190 22.79 3.19 10.76
N SER A 191 22.39 4.13 9.89
CA SER A 191 21.77 5.42 10.25
C SER A 191 20.25 5.47 10.06
N VAL A 192 19.67 4.70 9.15
CA VAL A 192 18.22 4.67 8.90
C VAL A 192 17.67 3.34 9.41
N PRO A 193 17.09 3.27 10.62
CA PRO A 193 16.67 2.01 11.23
C PRO A 193 15.35 1.46 10.67
N ALA A 194 15.03 1.68 9.39
CA ALA A 194 13.82 1.15 8.76
C ALA A 194 14.03 -0.30 8.33
N PHE A 195 13.10 -1.19 8.68
CA PHE A 195 13.29 -2.64 8.43
C PHE A 195 14.44 -3.25 9.24
N HIS A 196 14.89 -2.57 10.29
CA HIS A 196 15.91 -3.10 11.18
C HIS A 196 15.31 -4.16 12.12
N LEU A 197 15.98 -5.30 12.20
CA LEU A 197 15.69 -6.41 13.09
C LEU A 197 16.97 -6.75 13.85
N ASP A 198 16.89 -6.90 15.17
CA ASP A 198 18.06 -7.21 15.99
C ASP A 198 18.77 -8.49 15.50
N GLY A 199 20.09 -8.39 15.31
CA GLY A 199 20.93 -9.44 14.75
C GLY A 199 20.83 -9.63 13.22
N THR A 200 20.18 -8.73 12.48
CA THR A 200 20.13 -8.79 11.01
C THR A 200 21.44 -8.35 10.40
N ASP A 201 21.90 -9.11 9.41
CA ASP A 201 23.10 -8.76 8.66
C ASP A 201 22.93 -7.40 7.95
N PRO A 202 23.94 -6.50 7.99
CA PRO A 202 23.87 -5.19 7.35
C PRO A 202 23.55 -5.25 5.85
N GLY A 203 23.99 -6.30 5.14
CA GLY A 203 23.70 -6.51 3.72
C GLY A 203 22.22 -6.84 3.48
N ILE A 204 21.58 -7.59 4.38
CA ILE A 204 20.14 -7.86 4.32
C ILE A 204 19.34 -6.59 4.57
N HIS A 205 19.72 -5.81 5.59
CA HIS A 205 19.08 -4.54 5.90
C HIS A 205 19.21 -3.55 4.73
N TRP A 206 20.41 -3.45 4.16
CA TRP A 206 20.65 -2.67 2.94
C TRP A 206 19.76 -3.13 1.78
N GLY A 207 19.70 -4.44 1.53
CA GLY A 207 18.84 -5.02 0.52
C GLY A 207 17.35 -4.68 0.72
N ALA A 208 16.87 -4.62 1.97
CA ALA A 208 15.51 -4.21 2.28
C ALA A 208 15.25 -2.74 1.94
N LEU A 209 16.19 -1.83 2.26
CA LEU A 209 16.10 -0.41 1.91
C LEU A 209 16.10 -0.20 0.38
N VAL A 210 17.00 -0.89 -0.34
CA VAL A 210 17.03 -0.88 -1.81
C VAL A 210 15.71 -1.41 -2.37
N GLY A 211 15.24 -2.55 -1.88
CA GLY A 211 13.97 -3.15 -2.31
C GLY A 211 12.76 -2.23 -2.12
N ALA A 212 12.72 -1.48 -1.00
CA ALA A 212 11.69 -0.48 -0.77
C ALA A 212 11.72 0.64 -1.82
N GLY A 213 12.92 1.14 -2.15
CA GLY A 213 13.12 2.12 -3.21
C GLY A 213 12.68 1.62 -4.59
N THR A 214 13.15 0.42 -4.95
CA THR A 214 12.86 -0.23 -6.23
C THR A 214 11.36 -0.46 -6.43
N ILE A 215 10.60 -0.80 -5.38
CA ILE A 215 9.13 -0.88 -5.45
C ILE A 215 8.51 0.47 -5.82
N GLY A 216 9.06 1.58 -5.31
CA GLY A 216 8.69 2.93 -5.72
C GLY A 216 8.85 3.16 -7.22
N MET A 217 10.05 2.88 -7.75
CA MET A 217 10.37 3.02 -9.18
C MET A 217 9.40 2.24 -10.08
N TRP A 218 9.16 0.96 -9.75
CA TRP A 218 8.23 0.13 -10.52
C TRP A 218 6.80 0.63 -10.43
N SER A 219 6.39 1.09 -9.25
CA SER A 219 5.04 1.60 -9.03
C SER A 219 4.77 2.90 -9.80
N VAL A 220 5.76 3.80 -9.90
CA VAL A 220 5.68 4.99 -10.76
C VAL A 220 5.46 4.55 -12.21
N THR A 221 6.28 3.63 -12.70
CA THR A 221 6.20 3.11 -14.07
C THR A 221 4.83 2.49 -14.33
N PHE A 222 4.38 1.60 -13.45
CA PHE A 222 3.05 0.98 -13.52
C PHE A 222 1.93 2.01 -13.52
N SER A 223 2.03 3.04 -12.68
CA SER A 223 0.99 4.08 -12.58
C SER A 223 0.87 4.87 -13.89
N PHE A 224 1.99 5.25 -14.50
CA PHE A 224 1.99 5.90 -15.81
C PHE A 224 1.39 5.03 -16.91
N LEU A 225 1.70 3.73 -16.88
CA LEU A 225 1.12 2.77 -17.83
C LEU A 225 -0.39 2.67 -17.64
N CYS A 226 -0.88 2.47 -16.42
CA CYS A 226 -2.32 2.44 -16.16
C CYS A 226 -3.03 3.71 -16.62
N LEU A 227 -2.45 4.90 -16.37
CA LEU A 227 -3.02 6.17 -16.83
C LEU A 227 -3.04 6.28 -18.36
N ALA A 228 -1.95 5.88 -19.02
CA ALA A 228 -1.88 5.86 -20.49
C ALA A 228 -2.92 4.90 -21.07
N PHE A 229 -3.10 3.71 -20.48
CA PHE A 229 -4.13 2.75 -20.87
C PHE A 229 -5.53 3.33 -20.73
N VAL A 230 -5.85 3.93 -19.57
CA VAL A 230 -7.15 4.58 -19.34
C VAL A 230 -7.40 5.70 -20.33
N ALA A 231 -6.37 6.52 -20.63
CA ALA A 231 -6.48 7.57 -21.64
C ALA A 231 -6.75 7.00 -23.04
N LEU A 232 -6.03 5.94 -23.45
CA LEU A 232 -6.25 5.27 -24.74
C LEU A 232 -7.67 4.70 -24.85
N CYS A 233 -8.17 4.05 -23.81
CA CYS A 233 -9.56 3.57 -23.77
C CYS A 233 -10.56 4.72 -23.93
N TYR A 234 -10.36 5.81 -23.19
CA TYR A 234 -11.20 7.00 -23.26
C TYR A 234 -11.21 7.64 -24.66
N PHE A 235 -10.04 7.76 -25.30
CA PHE A 235 -9.95 8.31 -26.66
C PHE A 235 -10.59 7.40 -27.71
N SER A 236 -10.36 6.08 -27.63
CA SER A 236 -10.96 5.10 -28.54
C SER A 236 -12.48 5.18 -28.53
N GLU A 237 -13.07 5.28 -27.32
CA GLU A 237 -14.52 5.39 -27.19
C GLU A 237 -15.08 6.71 -27.73
N ARG A 238 -14.39 7.83 -27.48
CA ARG A 238 -14.81 9.13 -28.01
C ARG A 238 -14.82 9.14 -29.54
N HIS A 239 -13.87 8.45 -30.17
CA HIS A 239 -13.87 8.27 -31.62
C HIS A 239 -15.06 7.44 -32.09
N ASN A 240 -15.36 6.31 -31.43
CA ASN A 240 -16.52 5.47 -31.78
C ASN A 240 -17.87 6.21 -31.58
N ALA A 241 -17.99 7.01 -30.51
CA ALA A 241 -19.17 7.81 -30.23
C ALA A 241 -19.37 8.95 -31.25
N ALA A 242 -18.29 9.54 -31.77
CA ALA A 242 -18.36 10.54 -32.82
C ALA A 242 -18.88 9.96 -34.15
N GLY A 243 -18.52 8.70 -34.46
CA GLY A 243 -19.06 7.96 -35.60
C GLY A 243 -20.57 7.69 -35.50
N LEU A 244 -21.07 7.38 -34.30
CA LEU A 244 -22.50 7.15 -34.04
C LEU A 244 -23.36 8.41 -34.17
N LEU A 245 -22.80 9.60 -33.93
CA LEU A 245 -23.51 10.88 -34.05
C LEU A 245 -23.64 11.39 -35.50
N GLY A 246 -23.23 10.60 -36.50
CA GLY A 246 -23.32 10.97 -37.91
C GLY A 246 -22.50 12.22 -38.29
N ARG A 247 -21.67 12.71 -37.38
CA ARG A 247 -20.79 13.84 -37.61
C ARG A 247 -19.57 13.28 -38.31
N GLN A 248 -19.63 13.20 -39.64
CA GLN A 248 -18.45 12.98 -40.47
C GLN A 248 -17.45 14.06 -40.11
N VAL A 249 -16.46 13.74 -39.28
CA VAL A 249 -15.30 14.58 -39.04
C VAL A 249 -14.35 14.27 -40.19
N PRO A 250 -14.18 15.16 -41.18
CA PRO A 250 -13.41 14.88 -42.40
C PRO A 250 -11.92 15.07 -42.14
N LEU A 251 -11.39 14.41 -41.10
CA LEU A 251 -10.00 14.55 -40.69
C LEU A 251 -9.47 13.16 -40.33
N PHE A 252 -8.84 12.52 -41.32
CA PHE A 252 -8.18 11.20 -41.34
C PHE A 252 -8.97 10.04 -41.97
N ASP A 253 -9.07 10.06 -43.30
CA ASP A 253 -9.34 8.89 -44.17
C ASP A 253 -8.07 8.00 -44.39
N GLY A 254 -7.02 8.19 -43.59
CA GLY A 254 -5.78 7.43 -43.68
C GLY A 254 -5.52 6.63 -42.41
N ASP A 255 -5.68 5.30 -42.50
CA ASP A 255 -5.07 4.25 -41.67
C ASP A 255 -4.64 4.63 -40.25
N MET A 256 -5.57 5.12 -39.42
CA MET A 256 -5.34 5.23 -37.97
C MET A 256 -5.17 3.88 -37.27
N ASP A 257 -5.39 2.77 -37.99
CA ASP A 257 -5.09 1.42 -37.52
C ASP A 257 -3.58 1.21 -37.29
N PHE A 258 -2.71 1.88 -38.04
CA PHE A 258 -1.26 1.65 -37.94
C PHE A 258 -0.64 2.13 -36.62
N PRO A 259 -0.87 3.37 -36.14
CA PRO A 259 -0.34 3.80 -34.84
C PRO A 259 -0.97 3.04 -33.69
N ALA A 260 -2.28 2.72 -33.72
CA ALA A 260 -2.90 1.91 -32.66
C ALA A 260 -2.34 0.48 -32.63
N MET A 261 -2.17 -0.17 -33.79
CA MET A 261 -1.58 -1.50 -33.89
C MET A 261 -0.11 -1.56 -33.50
N LEU A 262 0.64 -0.46 -33.51
CA LEU A 262 2.05 -0.43 -33.10
C LEU A 262 2.23 0.04 -31.65
N ILE A 263 1.44 1.02 -31.22
CA ILE A 263 1.45 1.55 -29.85
C ILE A 263 0.95 0.48 -28.88
N ILE A 264 -0.12 -0.25 -29.20
CA ILE A 264 -0.70 -1.24 -28.27
C ILE A 264 0.30 -2.37 -27.97
N PRO A 265 0.96 -3.03 -28.94
CA PRO A 265 1.91 -4.10 -28.64
C PRO A 265 3.21 -3.60 -28.01
N VAL A 266 3.72 -2.43 -28.38
CA VAL A 266 4.91 -1.84 -27.74
C VAL A 266 4.59 -1.48 -26.29
N PHE A 267 3.43 -0.87 -26.06
CA PHE A 267 2.92 -0.57 -24.73
C PHE A 267 2.70 -1.86 -23.93
N LEU A 268 2.08 -2.88 -24.50
CA LEU A 268 1.85 -4.18 -23.85
C LEU A 268 3.18 -4.90 -23.56
N SER A 269 4.16 -4.84 -24.46
CA SER A 269 5.49 -5.42 -24.27
C SER A 269 6.24 -4.70 -23.15
N PHE A 270 6.18 -3.37 -23.11
CA PHE A 270 6.75 -2.57 -22.02
C PHE A 270 6.01 -2.79 -20.70
N CYS A 271 4.68 -2.90 -20.72
CA CYS A 271 3.88 -3.27 -19.56
C CYS A 271 4.26 -4.66 -19.07
N LEU A 272 4.42 -5.62 -19.99
CA LEU A 272 4.78 -6.98 -19.67
C LEU A 272 6.20 -7.07 -19.13
N SER A 273 7.16 -6.32 -19.69
CA SER A 273 8.53 -6.30 -19.20
C SER A 273 8.64 -5.61 -17.84
N ALA A 274 7.93 -4.51 -17.62
CA ALA A 274 7.82 -3.84 -16.33
C ALA A 274 7.10 -4.74 -15.31
N PHE A 275 6.05 -5.44 -15.72
CA PHE A 275 5.34 -6.42 -14.90
C PHE A 275 6.23 -7.60 -14.54
N ILE A 276 6.87 -8.24 -15.51
CA ILE A 276 7.80 -9.34 -15.28
C ILE A 276 8.93 -8.88 -14.38
N SER A 277 9.49 -7.70 -14.60
CA SER A 277 10.56 -7.18 -13.76
C SER A 277 10.05 -6.87 -12.35
N PHE A 278 8.85 -6.33 -12.18
CA PHE A 278 8.20 -6.14 -10.89
C PHE A 278 7.92 -7.47 -10.18
N PHE A 279 7.48 -8.51 -10.89
CA PHE A 279 7.20 -9.82 -10.30
C PHE A 279 8.46 -10.64 -10.04
N ILE A 280 9.51 -10.51 -10.85
CA ILE A 280 10.78 -11.19 -10.61
C ILE A 280 11.54 -10.47 -9.50
N SER A 281 11.79 -9.17 -9.65
CA SER A 281 12.51 -8.40 -8.62
C SER A 281 11.65 -8.26 -7.37
N GLY A 282 10.42 -7.79 -7.50
CA GLY A 282 9.49 -7.63 -6.39
C GLY A 282 8.99 -8.96 -5.83
N GLY A 283 8.91 -10.05 -6.59
CA GLY A 283 8.61 -11.39 -6.04
C GLY A 283 9.79 -11.99 -5.29
N PHE A 284 11.02 -11.79 -5.76
CA PHE A 284 12.24 -12.15 -5.03
C PHE A 284 12.37 -11.32 -3.75
N TYR A 285 12.16 -10.00 -3.82
CA TYR A 285 12.14 -9.12 -2.65
C TYR A 285 10.97 -9.43 -1.73
N ALA A 286 9.77 -9.71 -2.26
CA ALA A 286 8.64 -10.12 -1.44
C ALA A 286 8.91 -11.46 -0.76
N PHE A 287 9.58 -12.40 -1.42
CA PHE A 287 9.99 -13.65 -0.78
C PHE A 287 10.99 -13.40 0.36
N ILE A 288 11.99 -12.53 0.15
CA ILE A 288 12.94 -12.13 1.20
C ILE A 288 12.21 -11.40 2.32
N VAL A 289 11.40 -10.38 2.02
CA VAL A 289 10.66 -9.58 3.00
C VAL A 289 9.63 -10.43 3.73
N LEU A 290 8.90 -11.32 3.07
CA LEU A 290 7.96 -12.25 3.70
C LEU A 290 8.69 -13.29 4.54
N GLY A 291 9.85 -13.78 4.09
CA GLY A 291 10.70 -14.66 4.88
C GLY A 291 11.19 -13.98 6.15
N LEU A 292 11.73 -12.77 6.02
CA LEU A 292 12.19 -11.93 7.14
C LEU A 292 11.01 -11.51 8.03
N HIS A 293 9.84 -11.23 7.47
CA HIS A 293 8.66 -10.85 8.23
C HIS A 293 8.09 -12.05 8.98
N HIS A 294 8.03 -13.22 8.34
CA HIS A 294 7.63 -14.46 8.98
C HIS A 294 8.60 -14.83 10.10
N GLU A 295 9.90 -14.74 9.87
CA GLU A 295 10.92 -14.97 10.90
C GLU A 295 10.81 -13.93 12.03
N SER A 296 10.68 -12.65 11.71
CA SER A 296 10.49 -11.56 12.67
C SER A 296 9.24 -11.75 13.52
N MET A 297 8.11 -12.07 12.88
CA MET A 297 6.84 -12.32 13.54
C MET A 297 6.96 -13.53 14.46
N TRP A 298 7.56 -14.62 13.98
CA TRP A 298 7.79 -15.83 14.77
C TRP A 298 8.68 -15.56 15.99
N ARG A 299 9.81 -14.85 15.78
CA ARG A 299 10.70 -14.41 16.87
C ARG A 299 9.96 -13.51 17.85
N THR A 300 9.14 -12.57 17.39
CA THR A 300 8.35 -11.68 18.25
C THR A 300 7.32 -12.46 19.07
N ILE A 301 6.63 -13.44 18.47
CA ILE A 301 5.69 -14.33 19.15
C ILE A 301 6.41 -15.19 20.20
N LEU A 302 7.59 -15.72 19.87
CA LEU A 302 8.40 -16.50 20.80
C LEU A 302 8.95 -15.64 21.94
N ASP A 303 9.44 -14.44 21.66
CA ASP A 303 10.02 -13.51 22.65
C ASP A 303 8.96 -12.92 23.59
N THR A 304 7.77 -12.60 23.06
CA THR A 304 6.65 -12.19 23.91
C THR A 304 6.21 -13.32 24.84
N ARG A 305 6.35 -14.58 24.41
CA ARG A 305 6.06 -15.76 25.23
C ARG A 305 7.12 -16.01 26.31
N THR A 306 8.38 -15.64 26.08
CA THR A 306 9.47 -15.85 27.05
C THR A 306 9.57 -14.77 28.13
N ARG A 307 8.74 -13.71 28.10
CA ARG A 307 8.66 -12.59 29.08
C ARG A 307 9.95 -11.81 29.37
N ASN A 308 11.10 -12.26 28.87
CA ASN A 308 12.41 -11.65 29.06
C ASN A 308 12.93 -10.95 27.79
N GLY A 309 12.21 -11.02 26.68
CA GLY A 309 12.61 -10.42 25.41
C GLY A 309 12.38 -8.90 25.38
N ASP A 310 13.45 -8.16 25.11
CA ASP A 310 13.44 -6.72 24.88
C ASP A 310 12.87 -6.42 23.48
N SER A 311 11.59 -6.77 23.25
CA SER A 311 10.87 -6.66 21.96
C SER A 311 10.87 -5.25 21.36
N ARG A 312 11.33 -4.25 22.12
CA ARG A 312 11.48 -2.86 21.74
C ARG A 312 12.58 -2.64 20.71
N LYS A 313 13.54 -3.56 20.54
CA LYS A 313 14.70 -3.38 19.66
C LYS A 313 14.41 -3.56 18.16
N ASN A 314 13.19 -3.93 17.78
CA ASN A 314 12.84 -4.24 16.40
C ASN A 314 12.03 -3.11 15.76
N CYS A 315 12.54 -2.53 14.67
CA CYS A 315 11.92 -1.45 13.89
C CYS A 315 11.46 -1.98 12.51
N PHE A 316 10.82 -3.15 12.47
CA PHE A 316 10.49 -3.84 11.21
C PHE A 316 9.04 -3.70 10.78
N ALA A 317 8.11 -4.00 11.68
CA ALA A 317 6.67 -3.97 11.41
C ALA A 317 6.02 -2.64 11.84
N MET A 318 6.62 -1.96 12.82
CA MET A 318 6.18 -0.67 13.32
C MET A 318 7.35 0.32 13.28
N PRO A 319 7.09 1.61 13.02
CA PRO A 319 8.08 2.66 13.22
C PRO A 319 8.67 2.62 14.62
N CYS A 320 9.95 2.94 14.76
CA CYS A 320 10.55 3.14 16.07
C CYS A 320 10.22 4.55 16.59
N THR A 321 9.54 4.60 17.72
CA THR A 321 8.89 5.79 18.27
C THR A 321 9.00 5.72 19.80
N PRO A 322 9.38 6.83 20.48
CA PRO A 322 9.41 6.88 21.94
C PRO A 322 8.02 7.06 22.56
N GLN A 323 7.01 7.45 21.76
CA GLN A 323 5.69 7.80 22.24
C GLN A 323 4.93 6.58 22.77
N LYS A 324 4.15 6.77 23.83
CA LYS A 324 3.31 5.72 24.43
C LYS A 324 1.93 5.74 23.79
N ILE A 325 1.30 4.58 23.68
CA ILE A 325 -0.09 4.48 23.19
C ILE A 325 -1.10 5.24 24.07
N SER A 326 -0.75 5.49 25.34
CA SER A 326 -1.56 6.26 26.29
C SER A 326 -1.49 7.78 26.06
N ASP A 327 -0.56 8.25 25.23
CA ASP A 327 -0.45 9.67 24.91
C ASP A 327 -1.67 10.09 24.07
N TRP A 328 -2.17 11.32 24.29
CA TRP A 328 -3.48 11.74 23.77
C TRP A 328 -3.60 11.70 22.24
N ASP A 329 -2.54 12.09 21.54
CA ASP A 329 -2.44 12.03 20.08
C ASP A 329 -2.47 10.58 19.57
N GLN A 330 -1.82 9.65 20.28
CA GLN A 330 -1.83 8.22 19.95
C GLN A 330 -3.18 7.58 20.18
N ALA A 331 -3.78 7.83 21.33
CA ALA A 331 -5.12 7.35 21.66
C ALA A 331 -6.16 7.88 20.67
N PHE A 332 -6.03 9.14 20.25
CA PHE A 332 -6.87 9.74 19.22
C PHE A 332 -6.71 9.05 17.87
N GLY A 333 -5.47 8.86 17.38
CA GLY A 333 -5.20 8.16 16.12
C GLY A 333 -5.78 6.74 16.10
N LEU A 334 -5.63 6.00 17.21
CA LEU A 334 -6.23 4.68 17.38
C LEU A 334 -7.76 4.73 17.35
N MET A 335 -8.36 5.68 18.07
CA MET A 335 -9.82 5.86 18.13
C MET A 335 -10.40 6.17 16.75
N VAL A 336 -9.74 7.02 15.96
CA VAL A 336 -10.14 7.31 14.56
C VAL A 336 -10.14 6.02 13.73
N GLY A 337 -9.10 5.19 13.84
CA GLY A 337 -9.05 3.89 13.14
C GLY A 337 -10.16 2.94 13.57
N LEU A 338 -10.47 2.86 14.86
CA LEU A 338 -11.57 2.04 15.40
C LEU A 338 -12.94 2.53 14.92
N VAL A 339 -13.16 3.85 14.91
CA VAL A 339 -14.41 4.44 14.41
C VAL A 339 -14.57 4.15 12.92
N MET A 340 -13.51 4.29 12.12
CA MET A 340 -13.56 3.97 10.68
C MET A 340 -13.85 2.49 10.46
N LEU A 341 -13.23 1.59 11.22
CA LEU A 341 -13.54 0.17 11.17
C LEU A 341 -15.01 -0.09 11.52
N ALA A 342 -15.53 0.53 12.59
CA ALA A 342 -16.90 0.36 13.01
C ALA A 342 -17.89 0.86 11.95
N VAL A 343 -17.70 2.06 11.42
CA VAL A 343 -18.61 2.69 10.44
C VAL A 343 -18.59 1.95 9.09
N GLU A 344 -17.42 1.52 8.61
CA GLU A 344 -17.32 0.90 7.28
C GLU A 344 -17.63 -0.61 7.30
N VAL A 345 -17.16 -1.33 8.32
CA VAL A 345 -17.25 -2.80 8.35
C VAL A 345 -18.54 -3.29 8.98
N VAL A 346 -18.96 -2.72 10.11
CA VAL A 346 -20.08 -3.27 10.91
C VAL A 346 -21.39 -3.33 10.10
N PRO A 347 -21.82 -2.30 9.35
CA PRO A 347 -23.07 -2.38 8.59
C PRO A 347 -23.06 -3.50 7.55
N GLY A 348 -21.92 -3.72 6.89
CA GLY A 348 -21.76 -4.79 5.91
C GLY A 348 -21.77 -6.17 6.55
N PHE A 349 -21.06 -6.31 7.66
CA PHE A 349 -21.00 -7.55 8.41
C PHE A 349 -22.37 -7.92 9.00
N VAL A 350 -23.06 -6.97 9.64
CA VAL A 350 -24.41 -7.17 10.18
C VAL A 350 -25.38 -7.54 9.04
N GLY A 351 -25.35 -6.83 7.91
CA GLY A 351 -26.19 -7.17 6.75
C GLY A 351 -25.87 -8.55 6.16
N TRP A 352 -24.62 -9.01 6.22
CA TRP A 352 -24.23 -10.37 5.84
C TRP A 352 -24.76 -11.42 6.83
N VAL A 353 -24.59 -11.20 8.13
CA VAL A 353 -25.09 -12.09 9.19
C VAL A 353 -26.62 -12.20 9.12
N LEU A 354 -27.33 -11.09 8.97
CA LEU A 354 -28.80 -11.08 8.87
C LEU A 354 -29.31 -11.83 7.65
N ARG A 355 -28.62 -11.76 6.50
CA ARG A 355 -28.97 -12.58 5.32
C ARG A 355 -28.74 -14.06 5.56
N LYS A 356 -27.56 -14.42 6.08
CA LYS A 356 -27.20 -15.79 6.45
C LYS A 356 -28.16 -16.42 7.46
N THR A 357 -28.64 -15.65 8.43
CA THR A 357 -29.55 -16.13 9.50
C THR A 357 -31.02 -16.04 9.11
N GLY A 358 -31.41 -15.11 8.23
CA GLY A 358 -32.78 -14.93 7.74
C GLY A 358 -33.18 -15.88 6.61
N GLU A 359 -32.23 -16.31 5.77
CA GLU A 359 -32.49 -17.27 4.68
C GLU A 359 -32.83 -18.68 5.18
N GLU A 360 -32.61 -19.00 6.47
CA GLU A 360 -32.96 -20.30 7.02
C GLU A 360 -34.46 -20.45 7.36
N LYS A 361 -35.30 -19.42 7.15
CA LYS A 361 -36.73 -19.46 7.53
C LYS A 361 -37.76 -18.96 6.51
N VAL A 362 -37.39 -18.67 5.27
CA VAL A 362 -38.40 -18.46 4.22
C VAL A 362 -38.47 -19.72 3.35
N PRO A 363 -39.37 -20.68 3.64
CA PRO A 363 -39.55 -21.83 2.77
C PRO A 363 -39.94 -21.34 1.37
N SER A 364 -39.11 -21.66 0.38
CA SER A 364 -39.24 -21.31 -1.05
C SER A 364 -40.53 -21.80 -1.73
N ARG A 365 -41.53 -22.28 -0.98
CA ARG A 365 -42.83 -22.73 -1.49
C ARG A 365 -43.90 -21.64 -1.58
N ALA A 366 -43.67 -20.44 -1.05
CA ALA A 366 -44.71 -19.40 -1.02
C ALA A 366 -44.75 -18.47 -2.25
N TYR A 367 -43.70 -18.44 -3.09
CA TYR A 367 -43.64 -17.49 -4.21
C TYR A 367 -44.12 -18.04 -5.56
N THR A 368 -44.35 -19.36 -5.68
CA THR A 368 -44.90 -19.95 -6.91
C THR A 368 -46.43 -19.81 -7.02
N VAL A 369 -47.15 -19.42 -5.96
CA VAL A 369 -48.63 -19.45 -5.93
C VAL A 369 -49.28 -18.12 -6.32
N LEU A 370 -48.52 -17.03 -6.47
CA LEU A 370 -49.08 -15.72 -6.86
C LEU A 370 -48.85 -15.31 -8.32
N ASN A 371 -48.02 -16.06 -9.08
CA ASN A 371 -47.79 -15.76 -10.49
C ASN A 371 -48.67 -16.57 -11.46
N GLU A 372 -49.48 -17.52 -10.97
CA GLU A 372 -50.43 -18.30 -11.79
C GLU A 372 -51.88 -17.75 -11.75
N ARG A 373 -52.13 -16.59 -11.12
CA ARG A 373 -53.50 -16.04 -10.97
C ARG A 373 -53.80 -14.76 -11.73
N GLY A 374 -52.92 -14.34 -12.64
CA GLY A 374 -53.01 -13.03 -13.30
C GLY A 374 -53.48 -13.00 -14.75
N ASP A 375 -53.51 -14.14 -15.46
CA ASP A 375 -53.62 -14.14 -16.94
C ASP A 375 -54.97 -14.62 -17.49
N ASP A 376 -56.05 -14.42 -16.72
CA ASP A 376 -57.45 -14.69 -17.14
C ASP A 376 -58.27 -13.40 -17.34
N ARG A 377 -57.65 -12.32 -17.84
CA ARG A 377 -58.43 -11.16 -18.33
C ARG A 377 -58.63 -11.25 -19.82
N GLY A 378 -59.79 -11.81 -20.14
CA GLY A 378 -60.35 -11.95 -21.47
C GLY A 378 -60.22 -10.70 -22.33
N THR A 379 -59.67 -10.93 -23.51
CA THR A 379 -60.02 -10.22 -24.73
C THR A 379 -61.48 -10.50 -25.06
N SER A 380 -62.37 -9.59 -24.65
CA SER A 380 -63.71 -9.50 -25.22
C SER A 380 -63.68 -8.67 -26.50
N VAL A 381 -64.25 -9.29 -27.54
CA VAL A 381 -64.57 -8.88 -28.92
C VAL A 381 -64.86 -7.39 -29.12
#